data_AF-A0A5D0RM70-F1
#
_entry.id   AF-A0A5D0RM70-F1
#
_cell.length_a   1.000
_cell.length_b   1.000
_cell.length_c   1.000
_cell.angle_alpha   90.00
_cell.angle_beta   90.00
_cell.angle_gamma   90.00
#
_symmetry.space_group_name_H-M   'P 1'
#
loop_
_entity.id
_entity.type
_entity.pdbx_description
1 polymer ?
#
loop_
_entity_poly.entity_id
_entity_poly.type
_entity_poly.pdbx_seq_one_letter_code
_entity_poly.pdbx_strand_id
1 'polypeptide(L)' 'MPEVVEKYLTTKEVATRLRRHPRTIRDWIVYGCPTERGTVHLEATKPGKSWLVHPDWLALFEHRIRPVRRADLDLE' A
#
# COMPACT_ATOMS: atom_id res chain seq x y z
N MET A 1 17.17 19.75 6.57
CA MET A 1 16.23 18.80 5.94
C MET A 1 16.18 17.60 6.86
N PRO A 2 15.04 17.24 7.48
CA PRO A 2 15.03 16.08 8.36
C PRO A 2 15.30 14.84 7.52
N GLU A 3 16.36 14.10 7.85
CA GLU A 3 16.50 12.70 7.43
C GLU A 3 15.27 11.97 7.97
N VAL A 4 14.29 11.75 7.10
CA VAL A 4 13.24 10.78 7.37
C VAL A 4 13.98 9.46 7.33
N VAL A 5 14.42 8.98 8.49
CA VAL A 5 14.95 7.63 8.61
C VAL A 5 13.82 6.73 8.14
N GLU A 6 13.90 6.24 6.91
CA GLU A 6 12.87 5.44 6.25
C GLU A 6 12.81 4.09 6.94
N LYS A 7 12.14 4.09 8.11
CA LYS A 7 11.93 2.89 8.89
C LYS A 7 10.91 2.03 8.16
N TYR A 8 11.28 0.78 7.95
CA TYR A 8 10.37 -0.26 7.52
C TYR A 8 9.13 -0.28 8.42
N LEU A 9 7.97 -0.21 7.80
CA LEU A 9 6.67 -0.21 8.46
C LEU A 9 6.20 -1.64 8.67
N THR A 10 5.63 -1.93 9.83
CA THR A 10 4.96 -3.22 10.04
C THR A 10 3.59 -3.23 9.36
N THR A 11 3.07 -4.42 9.05
CA THR A 11 1.68 -4.58 8.57
C THR A 11 0.62 -3.90 9.44
N LYS A 12 0.85 -3.77 10.76
CA LYS A 12 -0.05 -3.04 11.66
C LYS A 12 -0.02 -1.54 11.42
N GLU A 13 1.16 -0.96 11.25
CA GLU A 13 1.31 0.47 10.97
C GLU A 13 0.75 0.84 9.60
N VAL A 14 1.01 0.02 8.59
CA VAL A 14 0.42 0.17 7.26
C VAL A 14 -1.11 0.10 7.34
N ALA A 15 -1.64 -0.85 8.10
CA ALA A 15 -3.08 -0.98 8.33
C ALA A 15 -3.69 0.29 8.97
N THR A 16 -3.04 0.84 10.00
CA THR A 16 -3.45 2.11 10.63
C THR A 16 -3.40 3.28 9.64
N ARG A 17 -2.34 3.36 8.83
CA ARG A 17 -2.13 4.44 7.86
C ARG A 17 -3.18 4.43 6.75
N LEU A 18 -3.49 3.25 6.21
CA LEU A 18 -4.51 3.06 5.18
C LEU A 18 -5.94 2.96 5.75
N ARG A 19 -6.09 3.01 7.09
CA ARG A 19 -7.36 2.76 7.81
C ARG A 19 -8.02 1.45 7.37
N ARG A 20 -7.22 0.39 7.19
CA ARG A 20 -7.65 -0.96 6.81
C ARG A 20 -7.31 -1.97 7.88
N HIS A 21 -7.87 -3.17 7.74
CA HIS A 21 -7.58 -4.26 8.66
C HIS A 21 -6.19 -4.86 8.34
N PRO A 22 -5.36 -5.24 9.33
CA PRO A 22 -4.05 -5.85 9.08
C PRO A 22 -4.11 -7.15 8.30
N ARG A 23 -5.23 -7.88 8.38
CA ARG A 23 -5.49 -9.05 7.52
C ARG A 23 -5.57 -8.66 6.05
N THR A 24 -6.25 -7.56 5.73
CA THR A 24 -6.34 -7.02 4.36
C THR A 24 -4.96 -6.65 3.81
N ILE A 25 -4.10 -6.04 4.64
CA ILE A 25 -2.72 -5.73 4.22
C ILE A 25 -1.94 -7.02 3.89
N ARG A 26 -2.11 -8.07 4.72
CA ARG A 26 -1.50 -9.38 4.44
C ARG A 26 -2.07 -10.00 3.15
N ASP A 27 -3.37 -9.91 2.94
CA ASP A 27 -4.00 -10.37 1.71
C ASP A 27 -3.45 -9.62 0.49
N TRP A 28 -3.22 -8.31 0.58
CA TRP A 28 -2.62 -7.54 -0.51
C TRP A 28 -1.15 -7.87 -0.78
N ILE A 29 -0.43 -8.33 0.24
CA ILE A 29 0.95 -8.82 0.07
C ILE A 29 0.94 -10.21 -0.59
N VAL A 30 0.04 -11.11 -0.17
CA VAL A 30 0.06 -12.53 -0.58
C VAL A 30 -0.72 -12.79 -1.87
N TYR A 31 -1.92 -12.22 -1.99
CA TYR A 31 -2.85 -12.44 -3.09
C TYR A 31 -3.02 -11.22 -4.00
N GLY A 32 -2.57 -10.05 -3.52
CA GLY A 32 -2.75 -8.79 -4.23
C GLY A 32 -4.09 -8.12 -3.96
N CYS A 33 -4.15 -6.82 -4.22
CA CYS A 33 -5.35 -6.00 -4.16
C CYS A 33 -6.04 -5.99 -5.53
N PRO A 34 -7.29 -6.50 -5.64
CA PRO A 34 -8.05 -6.39 -6.87
C PRO A 34 -8.47 -4.94 -7.08
N THR A 35 -8.01 -4.33 -8.17
CA THR A 35 -8.40 -2.98 -8.61
C THR A 35 -9.00 -3.06 -10.01
N GLU A 36 -9.70 -2.01 -10.45
CA GLU A 36 -10.30 -1.95 -11.81
C GLU A 36 -9.28 -2.09 -12.95
N ARG A 37 -8.00 -1.76 -12.67
CA ARG A 37 -6.89 -1.89 -13.62
C ARG A 37 -6.16 -3.23 -13.54
N GLY A 38 -6.53 -4.10 -12.60
CA GLY A 38 -5.92 -5.40 -12.35
C GLY A 38 -5.51 -5.62 -10.90
N THR A 39 -4.76 -6.69 -10.66
CA THR A 39 -4.29 -7.05 -9.31
C THR A 39 -2.98 -6.34 -8.99
N VAL A 40 -2.98 -5.47 -7.98
CA VAL A 40 -1.80 -4.74 -7.51
C VAL A 40 -1.28 -5.40 -6.23
N HIS A 41 -0.03 -5.87 -6.24
CA HIS A 41 0.59 -6.45 -5.04
C HIS A 41 1.27 -5.37 -4.21
N LEU A 42 1.16 -5.49 -2.88
CA LEU A 42 1.94 -4.69 -1.95
C LEU A 42 3.28 -5.39 -1.70
N GLU A 43 4.36 -4.78 -2.18
CA GLU A 43 5.72 -5.28 -1.92
C GLU A 43 6.01 -5.25 -0.42
N ALA A 44 6.50 -6.36 0.11
CA ALA A 44 6.86 -6.50 1.51
C ALA A 44 7.97 -7.53 1.68
N THR A 45 8.88 -7.27 2.60
CA THR A 45 9.94 -8.20 3.01
C THR A 45 9.52 -8.88 4.31
N LYS A 46 9.82 -10.18 4.44
CA LYS A 46 9.52 -10.97 5.64
C LYS A 46 10.83 -11.48 6.28
N PRO A 47 11.54 -10.67 7.07
CA PRO A 47 12.68 -11.15 7.83
C PRO A 47 12.14 -11.86 9.08
N GLY A 48 11.85 -13.16 8.94
CA GLY A 48 11.36 -14.00 10.04
C GLY A 48 9.84 -14.11 10.09
N LYS A 49 9.21 -13.68 11.20
CA LYS A 49 7.77 -13.92 11.49
C LYS A 49 6.84 -12.77 11.10
N SER A 50 7.39 -11.59 10.84
CA SER A 50 6.64 -10.37 10.57
C SER A 50 6.91 -9.85 9.17
N TRP A 51 5.89 -9.28 8.54
CA TRP A 51 6.01 -8.55 7.28
C TRP A 51 6.40 -7.09 7.55
N LEU A 52 7.40 -6.64 6.80
CA LEU A 52 7.94 -5.30 6.78
C LEU A 52 7.73 -4.69 5.39
N VAL A 53 7.26 -3.45 5.35
CA VAL A 53 6.92 -2.73 4.12
C VAL A 53 7.77 -1.48 4.07
N HIS A 54 8.49 -1.26 2.96
CA HIS A 54 9.22 -0.01 2.77
C HIS A 54 8.22 1.14 2.54
N PRO A 55 8.44 2.34 3.10
CA PRO A 55 7.59 3.50 2.85
C PRO A 55 7.44 3.83 1.35
N ASP A 56 8.50 3.71 0.54
CA ASP A 56 8.39 3.87 -0.93
C ASP A 56 7.44 2.87 -1.58
N TRP A 57 7.52 1.60 -1.18
CA TRP A 57 6.63 0.56 -1.73
C TRP A 57 5.18 0.84 -1.38
N LEU A 58 4.94 1.32 -0.16
CA LEU A 58 3.62 1.75 0.26
C LEU A 58 3.14 2.95 -0.56
N ALA A 59 3.99 3.95 -0.78
CA ALA A 59 3.63 5.14 -1.58
C ALA A 59 3.30 4.77 -3.04
N LEU A 60 4.09 3.88 -3.65
CA LEU A 60 3.81 3.35 -4.98
C LEU A 60 2.51 2.54 -5.02
N PHE A 61 2.28 1.72 -4.00
CA PHE A 61 1.05 0.96 -3.88
C PHE A 61 -0.17 1.88 -3.75
N GLU A 62 -0.12 2.87 -2.86
CA GLU A 62 -1.17 3.88 -2.70
C GLU A 62 -1.49 4.61 -4.01
N HIS A 63 -0.46 4.95 -4.78
CA HIS A 63 -0.65 5.57 -6.09
C HIS A 63 -1.35 4.63 -7.09
N ARG A 64 -1.03 3.32 -7.04
CA ARG A 64 -1.62 2.32 -7.93
C ARG A 64 -3.03 1.89 -7.53
N ILE A 65 -3.33 1.81 -6.23
CA ILE A 65 -4.65 1.44 -5.72
C ILE A 65 -5.64 2.60 -5.66
N ARG A 66 -5.17 3.84 -5.82
CA ARG A 66 -6.09 4.98 -5.92
C ARG A 66 -7.04 4.69 -7.08
N PRO A 67 -8.36 4.56 -6.82
CA PRO A 67 -9.29 4.52 -7.92
C PRO A 67 -9.08 5.83 -8.67
N VAL A 68 -8.88 5.72 -9.99
CA VAL A 68 -9.08 6.85 -10.87
C VAL A 68 -10.56 7.16 -10.70
N ARG A 69 -10.89 8.02 -9.73
CA ARG A 69 -12.12 8.78 -9.86
C ARG A 69 -11.93 9.43 -11.22
N ARG A 70 -12.68 8.94 -12.22
CA ARG A 70 -13.19 9.81 -13.28
C ARG A 70 -13.87 10.94 -12.50
N ALA A 71 -13.08 11.91 -12.05
CA ALA A 71 -13.57 13.26 -12.03
C ALA A 71 -13.86 13.47 -13.51
N ASP A 72 -15.16 13.51 -13.82
CA ASP A 72 -15.70 14.17 -14.98
C ASP A 72 -14.67 15.15 -15.52
N LEU A 73 -14.06 14.78 -16.66
CA LEU A 73 -13.45 15.76 -17.51
C LEU A 73 -14.62 16.44 -18.25
N ASP A 74 -15.47 17.13 -17.48
CA ASP A 74 -16.31 18.21 -17.99
C ASP A 74 -15.42 19.46 -17.89
N LEU A 75 -14.51 19.54 -18.85
CA LEU A 75 -13.64 20.69 -19.04
C LEU A 75 -13.83 21.14 -20.48
N GLU A 76 -14.98 21.82 -20.64
CA GLU A 76 -15.35 22.82 -21.66
C GLU A 76 -15.46 22.38 -23.14
#